data_AF-A0A0W7WH35-F1
#
_entry.id   AF-A0A0W7WH35-F1
#
_cell.length_a   1.000
_cell.length_b   1.000
_cell.length_c   1.000
_cell.angle_alpha   90.00
_cell.angle_beta   90.00
_cell.angle_gamma   90.00
#
_symmetry.space_group_name_H-M   'P 1'
#
loop_
_entity.id
_entity.type
_entity.pdbx_description
1 polymer ?
#
loop_
_entity_poly.entity_id
_entity_poly.type
_entity_poly.pdbx_seq_one_letter_code
_entity_poly.pdbx_strand_id
1 'polypeptide(L)'
;MPSETGTCCVLQLARQRRLSVHPDQFGMEQDICDVTLWLIEKHGLSRVHVWVDRHYTQIGREIAGVTVMTSPSHPARLTEAAHEAFLALGYTIEDTRADIYGHQFCDGRHSKHETIQAYARIDGALRRWRSP
;
A
#
# COMPACT_ATOMS: atom_id res chain seq x y z
N MET A 1 25.13 -17.92 14.76
CA MET A 1 24.04 -16.95 14.54
C MET A 1 24.13 -16.48 13.11
N PRO A 2 23.36 -17.01 12.15
CA PRO A 2 23.32 -16.39 10.84
C PRO A 2 22.55 -15.08 11.00
N SER A 3 23.22 -13.97 10.75
CA SER A 3 22.60 -12.67 10.58
C SER A 3 21.64 -12.75 9.40
N GLU A 4 20.34 -12.83 9.70
CA GLU A 4 19.29 -12.54 8.75
C GLU A 4 19.45 -11.08 8.32
N THR A 5 20.32 -10.82 7.35
CA THR A 5 20.10 -9.70 6.43
C THR A 5 18.90 -10.07 5.58
N GLY A 6 17.74 -10.09 6.25
CA GLY A 6 16.44 -10.36 5.69
C GLY A 6 16.20 -9.32 4.61
N THR A 7 15.89 -9.79 3.42
CA THR A 7 15.41 -9.01 2.30
C THR A 7 14.22 -8.17 2.74
N CYS A 8 14.49 -6.95 3.21
CA CYS A 8 13.45 -5.98 3.52
C CYS A 8 12.96 -5.36 2.21
N CYS A 9 11.64 -5.21 2.09
CA CYS A 9 11.04 -4.49 0.99
C CYS A 9 11.73 -3.13 0.77
N VAL A 10 12.08 -2.82 -0.48
CA VAL A 10 12.73 -1.54 -0.82
C VAL A 10 11.92 -0.34 -0.32
N LEU A 11 10.59 -0.45 -0.37
CA LEU A 11 9.67 0.59 0.10
C LEU A 11 9.75 0.77 1.62
N GLN A 12 9.91 -0.32 2.38
CA GLN A 12 10.13 -0.26 3.83
C GLN A 12 11.49 0.33 4.19
N LEU A 13 12.54 0.00 3.42
CA LEU A 13 13.86 0.60 3.60
C LEU A 13 13.83 2.11 3.30
N ALA A 14 13.11 2.53 2.25
CA ALA A 14 12.92 3.94 1.93
C ALA A 14 12.19 4.67 3.07
N ARG A 15 11.13 4.07 3.61
CA ARG A 15 10.40 4.56 4.78
C ARG A 15 11.32 4.73 5.99
N GLN A 16 12.08 3.70 6.36
CA GLN A 16 12.97 3.73 7.51
C GLN A 16 14.00 4.87 7.41
N ARG A 17 14.62 5.03 6.24
CA ARG A 17 15.58 6.13 5.99
C ARG A 17 14.91 7.49 6.13
N ARG A 18 13.74 7.68 5.53
CA ARG A 18 13.02 8.97 5.60
C ARG A 18 12.62 9.31 7.04
N LEU A 19 12.09 8.35 7.77
CA LEU A 19 11.67 8.55 9.17
C LEU A 19 12.84 8.74 10.13
N SER A 20 14.05 8.23 9.83
CA SER A 20 15.23 8.54 10.62
C SER A 20 15.64 10.02 10.58
N VAL A 21 15.26 10.73 9.51
CA VAL A 21 15.52 12.17 9.34
C VAL A 21 14.31 13.00 9.75
N HIS A 22 13.11 12.51 9.46
CA HIS A 22 11.84 13.19 9.71
C HIS A 22 10.84 12.25 10.39
N PRO A 23 10.94 12.05 11.72
CA PRO A 23 10.17 11.03 12.45
C PRO A 23 8.66 11.27 12.44
N ASP A 24 8.24 12.54 12.37
CA ASP A 24 6.82 12.92 12.41
C ASP A 24 6.13 12.86 11.04
N GLN A 25 6.87 12.57 9.97
CA GLN A 25 6.26 12.51 8.64
C GLN A 25 5.38 11.27 8.47
N PHE A 26 4.28 11.45 7.76
CA PHE A 26 3.38 10.36 7.38
C PHE A 26 4.10 9.29 6.56
N GLY A 27 3.78 8.00 6.82
CA GLY A 27 4.45 6.83 6.25
C GLY A 27 3.57 6.01 5.32
N MET A 28 3.20 6.56 4.15
CA MET A 28 2.36 5.89 3.14
C MET A 28 2.94 4.56 2.66
N GLU A 29 4.25 4.42 2.67
CA GLU A 29 5.01 3.23 2.28
C GLU A 29 4.50 1.97 2.99
N GLN A 30 4.16 2.07 4.28
CA GLN A 30 3.60 0.95 5.04
C GLN A 30 2.20 0.57 4.53
N ASP A 31 1.35 1.56 4.27
CA ASP A 31 -0.01 1.34 3.81
C ASP A 31 0.00 0.69 2.41
N ILE A 32 0.90 1.09 1.52
CA ILE A 32 1.09 0.46 0.21
C ILE A 32 1.56 -0.99 0.36
N CYS A 33 2.54 -1.26 1.22
CA CYS A 33 2.99 -2.63 1.50
C CYS A 33 1.83 -3.48 2.05
N ASP A 34 1.08 -2.96 3.03
CA ASP A 34 0.01 -3.71 3.68
C ASP A 34 -1.14 -4.03 2.73
N VAL A 35 -1.56 -3.06 1.90
CA VAL A 35 -2.58 -3.28 0.86
C VAL A 35 -2.10 -4.28 -0.17
N THR A 36 -0.83 -4.20 -0.60
CA THR A 36 -0.23 -5.15 -1.54
C THR A 36 -0.25 -6.58 -0.99
N LEU A 37 0.21 -6.77 0.25
CA LEU A 37 0.23 -8.08 0.91
C LEU A 37 -1.17 -8.62 1.17
N TRP A 38 -2.10 -7.75 1.57
CA TRP A 38 -3.50 -8.11 1.76
C TRP A 38 -4.15 -8.58 0.46
N LEU A 39 -3.95 -7.89 -0.67
CA LEU A 39 -4.47 -8.32 -1.97
C LEU A 39 -3.91 -9.68 -2.39
N ILE A 40 -2.61 -9.89 -2.19
CA ILE A 40 -1.92 -11.16 -2.46
C ILE A 40 -2.58 -12.30 -1.68
N GLU A 41 -2.69 -12.14 -0.36
CA GLU A 41 -3.22 -13.18 0.52
C GLU A 41 -4.72 -13.41 0.31
N LYS A 42 -5.51 -12.33 0.18
CA LYS A 42 -6.98 -12.39 0.04
C LYS A 42 -7.42 -13.08 -1.25
N HIS A 43 -6.67 -12.88 -2.33
CA HIS A 43 -7.02 -13.36 -3.66
C HIS A 43 -6.15 -14.51 -4.15
N GLY A 44 -5.23 -15.03 -3.31
CA GLY A 44 -4.35 -16.14 -3.67
C GLY A 44 -3.40 -15.82 -4.84
N LEU A 45 -2.95 -14.57 -4.93
CA LEU A 45 -2.11 -14.09 -6.03
C LEU A 45 -0.64 -14.36 -5.72
N SER A 46 0.18 -14.58 -6.73
CA SER A 46 1.64 -14.71 -6.55
C SER A 46 2.33 -13.36 -6.46
N ARG A 47 1.82 -12.36 -7.18
CA ARG A 47 2.37 -11.00 -7.22
C ARG A 47 1.33 -10.01 -7.73
N VAL A 48 1.31 -8.83 -7.12
CA VAL A 48 0.57 -7.66 -7.61
C VAL A 48 1.44 -6.42 -7.53
N HIS A 49 1.17 -5.45 -8.39
CA HIS A 49 1.77 -4.12 -8.31
C HIS A 49 0.66 -3.12 -7.99
N VAL A 50 0.74 -2.50 -6.81
CA VAL A 50 -0.15 -1.42 -6.41
C VAL A 50 0.56 -0.10 -6.70
N TRP A 51 -0.01 0.68 -7.60
CA TRP A 51 0.43 2.03 -7.93
C TRP A 51 -0.49 3.02 -7.24
N VAL A 52 0.11 4.02 -6.58
CA VAL A 52 -0.62 5.11 -5.95
C VAL A 52 -0.21 6.40 -6.65
N ASP A 53 -1.15 7.09 -7.25
CA ASP A 53 -0.92 8.37 -7.90
C ASP A 53 -1.17 9.50 -6.92
N ARG A 54 -0.32 10.52 -6.91
CA ARG A 54 -0.50 11.72 -6.08
C ARG A 54 -0.25 12.99 -6.87
N HIS A 55 -1.02 14.02 -6.58
CA HIS A 55 -0.68 15.38 -7.01
C HIS A 55 0.38 15.98 -6.10
N TYR A 56 1.19 16.91 -6.61
CA TYR A 56 2.24 17.58 -5.84
C TYR A 56 1.72 18.38 -4.64
N THR A 57 0.43 18.78 -4.66
CA THR A 57 -0.23 19.53 -3.59
C THR A 57 -0.80 18.63 -2.49
N GLN A 58 -0.94 17.34 -2.73
CA GLN A 58 -1.57 16.40 -1.79
C GLN A 58 -0.60 16.03 -0.66
N ILE A 59 -1.07 16.07 0.58
CA ILE A 59 -0.25 15.80 1.78
C ILE A 59 -0.89 14.67 2.61
N GLY A 60 -0.06 13.90 3.32
CA GLY A 60 -0.55 12.85 4.21
C GLY A 60 -1.35 11.77 3.49
N ARG A 61 -2.63 11.63 3.87
CA ARG A 61 -3.55 10.59 3.37
C ARG A 61 -4.36 11.04 2.14
N GLU A 62 -3.85 11.99 1.37
CA GLU A 62 -4.48 12.41 0.11
C GLU A 62 -3.74 11.78 -1.07
N ILE A 63 -4.51 11.16 -1.97
CA ILE A 63 -4.01 10.54 -3.20
C ILE A 63 -4.94 10.89 -4.39
N ALA A 64 -4.41 10.87 -5.60
CA ALA A 64 -5.17 11.14 -6.83
C ALA A 64 -5.87 9.87 -7.34
N GLY A 65 -5.26 8.72 -7.12
CA GLY A 65 -5.81 7.45 -7.57
C GLY A 65 -4.97 6.26 -7.11
N VAL A 66 -5.53 5.07 -7.34
CA VAL A 66 -4.82 3.80 -7.16
C VAL A 66 -5.07 2.92 -8.36
N THR A 67 -4.04 2.23 -8.83
CA THR A 67 -4.12 1.27 -9.93
C THR A 67 -3.45 -0.03 -9.52
N VAL A 68 -4.13 -1.17 -9.68
CA VAL A 68 -3.53 -2.48 -9.45
C VAL A 68 -3.25 -3.17 -10.77
N MET A 69 -2.01 -3.60 -10.96
CA MET A 69 -1.58 -4.39 -12.10
C MET A 69 -1.21 -5.80 -11.66
N THR A 70 -1.71 -6.80 -12.37
CA THR A 70 -1.24 -8.20 -12.26
C THR A 70 -0.76 -8.65 -13.64
N SER A 71 0.22 -9.54 -13.71
CA SER A 71 0.53 -10.18 -15.00
C SER A 71 -0.28 -11.46 -15.09
N PRO A 72 -1.09 -11.71 -16.14
CA PRO A 72 -1.19 -10.97 -17.42
C PRO A 72 -2.41 -10.02 -17.53
N SER A 73 -3.09 -9.68 -16.43
CA SER A 73 -4.40 -9.00 -16.48
C SER A 73 -4.49 -7.79 -15.54
N HIS A 74 -5.31 -6.79 -15.91
CA HIS A 74 -5.72 -5.71 -15.03
C HIS A 74 -7.11 -6.04 -14.49
N PRO A 75 -7.26 -6.71 -13.34
CA PRO A 75 -8.58 -7.07 -12.89
C PRO A 75 -9.14 -5.81 -12.24
N ALA A 76 -10.08 -5.14 -12.90
CA ALA A 76 -10.75 -3.94 -12.35
C ALA A 76 -11.20 -4.16 -10.89
N ARG A 77 -11.63 -5.39 -10.56
CA ARG A 77 -11.98 -5.82 -9.20
C ARG A 77 -10.86 -5.65 -8.16
N LEU A 78 -9.60 -5.86 -8.53
CA LEU A 78 -8.47 -5.65 -7.61
C LEU A 78 -8.18 -4.16 -7.40
N THR A 79 -8.33 -3.34 -8.44
CA THR A 79 -8.21 -1.89 -8.31
C THR A 79 -9.30 -1.35 -7.38
N GLU A 80 -10.55 -1.78 -7.55
CA GLU A 80 -11.63 -1.43 -6.62
C GLU A 80 -11.37 -1.90 -5.18
N ALA A 81 -10.87 -3.14 -5.01
CA ALA A 81 -10.53 -3.67 -3.69
C ALA A 81 -9.40 -2.86 -3.02
N ALA A 82 -8.39 -2.45 -3.78
CA ALA A 82 -7.33 -1.57 -3.29
C ALA A 82 -7.88 -0.18 -2.93
N HIS A 83 -8.73 0.37 -3.78
CA HIS A 83 -9.38 1.67 -3.58
C HIS A 83 -10.17 1.67 -2.26
N GLU A 84 -11.03 0.67 -2.04
CA GLU A 84 -11.76 0.51 -0.77
C GLU A 84 -10.82 0.34 0.43
N ALA A 85 -9.72 -0.39 0.28
CA ALA A 85 -8.75 -0.56 1.36
C ALA A 85 -8.10 0.78 1.76
N PHE A 86 -7.73 1.62 0.79
CA PHE A 86 -7.21 2.96 1.07
C PHE A 86 -8.27 3.87 1.71
N LEU A 87 -9.51 3.86 1.21
CA LEU A 87 -10.61 4.59 1.86
C LEU A 87 -10.81 4.15 3.32
N ALA A 88 -10.78 2.84 3.59
CA ALA A 88 -10.92 2.30 4.94
C ALA A 88 -9.74 2.63 5.87
N LEU A 89 -8.56 2.92 5.32
CA LEU A 89 -7.41 3.47 6.05
C LEU A 89 -7.52 4.99 6.28
N GLY A 90 -8.60 5.62 5.82
CA GLY A 90 -8.87 7.05 5.98
C GLY A 90 -8.20 7.93 4.93
N TYR A 91 -7.95 7.40 3.73
CA TYR A 91 -7.49 8.22 2.62
C TYR A 91 -8.62 8.97 1.94
N THR A 92 -8.31 10.18 1.49
CA THR A 92 -9.10 10.92 0.51
C THR A 92 -8.52 10.63 -0.87
N ILE A 93 -9.36 10.16 -1.78
CA ILE A 93 -8.99 9.83 -3.15
C ILE A 93 -9.71 10.81 -4.07
N GLU A 94 -8.98 11.77 -4.62
CA GLU A 94 -9.53 12.83 -5.48
C GLU A 94 -8.54 13.19 -6.58
N ASP A 95 -8.97 13.01 -7.83
CA ASP A 95 -8.23 13.45 -9.02
C ASP A 95 -8.61 14.91 -9.35
N THR A 96 -7.70 15.82 -9.04
CA THR A 96 -7.83 17.26 -9.33
C THR A 96 -7.51 17.60 -10.79
N ARG A 97 -7.17 16.60 -11.62
CA ARG A 97 -6.66 16.73 -13.00
C ARG A 97 -5.36 17.51 -13.13
N ALA A 98 -4.70 17.80 -12.01
CA ALA A 98 -3.35 18.35 -11.99
C ALA A 98 -2.33 17.24 -12.31
N ASP A 99 -1.07 17.64 -12.51
CA ASP A 99 0.01 16.67 -12.73
C ASP A 99 0.11 15.68 -11.57
N ILE A 100 0.19 14.39 -11.91
CA ILE A 100 0.38 13.29 -10.98
C ILE A 100 1.82 12.78 -11.04
N TYR A 101 2.32 12.29 -9.92
CA TYR A 101 3.49 11.43 -9.87
C TYR A 101 3.10 10.09 -9.22
N GLY A 102 3.59 9.01 -9.79
CA GLY A 102 3.40 7.67 -9.25
C GLY A 102 4.29 7.46 -8.02
N HIS A 103 3.70 6.95 -6.95
CA HIS A 103 4.42 6.53 -5.77
C HIS A 103 5.13 5.18 -5.97
N GLN A 104 6.16 4.94 -5.17
CA GLN A 104 6.99 3.73 -5.21
C GLN A 104 6.17 2.46 -4.97
N PHE A 105 6.58 1.35 -5.60
CA PHE A 105 5.90 0.06 -5.54
C PHE A 105 6.48 -0.85 -4.45
N CYS A 106 5.63 -1.69 -3.84
CA CYS A 106 6.06 -2.79 -2.98
C CYS A 106 6.63 -3.94 -3.84
N ASP A 107 7.86 -4.38 -3.56
CA ASP A 107 8.53 -5.46 -4.29
C ASP A 107 8.20 -6.87 -3.76
N GLY A 108 7.34 -6.97 -2.73
CA GLY A 108 6.86 -8.22 -2.16
C GLY A 108 7.85 -8.93 -1.24
N ARG A 109 9.01 -8.32 -0.93
CA ARG A 109 10.01 -8.90 -0.03
C ARG A 109 9.62 -8.69 1.43
N HIS A 110 8.69 -9.52 1.88
CA HIS A 110 8.16 -9.51 3.24
C HIS A 110 8.14 -10.92 3.84
N SER A 111 8.28 -10.99 5.15
CA SER A 111 8.12 -12.21 5.93
C SER A 111 6.65 -12.63 6.02
N LYS A 112 6.41 -13.92 6.32
CA LYS A 112 5.05 -14.42 6.59
C LYS A 112 4.37 -13.68 7.75
N HIS A 113 5.15 -13.23 8.73
CA HIS A 113 4.60 -12.50 9.87
C HIS A 113 4.06 -11.12 9.45
N GLU A 114 4.80 -10.39 8.62
CA GLU A 114 4.35 -9.12 8.04
C GLU A 114 3.09 -9.30 7.19
N THR A 115 3.00 -10.38 6.40
CA THR A 115 1.78 -10.68 5.62
C THR A 115 0.57 -10.87 6.53
N ILE A 116 0.70 -11.62 7.63
CA ILE A 116 -0.39 -11.83 8.59
C ILE A 116 -0.80 -10.50 9.26
N GLN A 117 0.16 -9.68 9.65
CA GLN A 117 -0.10 -8.37 10.26
C GLN A 117 -0.82 -7.43 9.28
N ALA A 118 -0.32 -7.34 8.05
CA ALA A 118 -0.93 -6.57 6.97
C ALA A 118 -2.38 -7.02 6.73
N TYR A 119 -2.59 -8.33 6.60
CA TYR A 119 -3.93 -8.88 6.39
C TYR A 119 -4.89 -8.49 7.52
N ALA A 120 -4.48 -8.69 8.78
CA ALA A 120 -5.31 -8.36 9.95
C ALA A 120 -5.63 -6.85 10.02
N ARG A 121 -4.64 -6.00 9.70
CA ARG A 121 -4.80 -4.55 9.70
C ARG A 121 -5.81 -4.08 8.66
N ILE A 122 -5.67 -4.52 7.40
CA ILE A 122 -6.54 -4.11 6.30
C ILE A 122 -7.95 -4.70 6.45
N ASP A 123 -8.06 -6.00 6.75
CA ASP A 123 -9.37 -6.64 6.93
C ASP A 123 -10.12 -6.02 8.14
N GLY A 124 -9.40 -5.69 9.22
CA GLY A 124 -9.96 -4.97 10.36
C GLY A 124 -10.40 -3.54 10.03
N ALA A 125 -9.63 -2.81 9.21
CA ALA A 125 -10.01 -1.47 8.75
C ALA A 125 -11.28 -1.52 7.89
N LEU A 126 -11.34 -2.42 6.91
CA LEU A 126 -12.50 -2.61 6.04
C LEU A 126 -13.76 -2.99 6.84
N ARG A 127 -13.66 -3.88 7.83
CA ARG A 127 -14.79 -4.23 8.70
C ARG A 127 -15.33 -3.03 9.45
N ARG A 128 -14.46 -2.22 10.06
CA ARG A 128 -14.87 -1.01 10.77
C ARG A 128 -15.51 0.01 9.84
N TRP A 129 -14.92 0.21 8.67
CA TRP A 129 -15.40 1.18 7.68
C TRP A 129 -16.77 0.81 7.10
N ARG A 130 -17.05 -0.48 6.91
CA ARG A 130 -18.34 -0.98 6.42
C ARG A 130 -19.40 -1.17 7.52
N SER A 131 -19.01 -1.04 8.79
CA SER A 131 -19.97 -1.13 9.90
C SER A 131 -20.78 0.17 9.97
N PRO A 132 -22.13 0.09 10.11
CA PRO A 132 -23.00 1.26 10.22
C PRO A 132 -22.69 2.16 11.41
#